data_AF-A0A1E9CBQ5-F1
#
_entry.id   AF-A0A1E9CBQ5-F1
#
_cell.length_a   1.000
_cell.length_b   1.000
_cell.length_c   1.000
_cell.angle_alpha   90.00
_cell.angle_beta   90.00
_cell.angle_gamma   90.00
#
_symmetry.space_group_name_H-M   'P 1'
#
loop_
_entity.id
_entity.type
_entity.pdbx_description
1 polymer ?
#
loop_
_entity_poly.entity_id
_entity_poly.type
_entity_poly.pdbx_seq_one_letter_code
_entity_poly.pdbx_strand_id
1 'polypeptide(L)'
;IFLLPLIFIYTLFKSYRKQAINKLNINGQVIYIEKVLNDRFFLKNREIYITDIAGKESYLYHRREEQIPSYLYKRGEGVGKKHIQQRGEGNYSGNYMVNIPSFLSTYENEIKNLIDYYKPAGRTYVLKIYEYE
;
A
#
# COMPACT_ATOMS: atom_id res chain seq x y z
N ILE A 1 -19.94 42.39 -21.39
CA ILE A 1 -20.62 41.08 -21.55
C ILE A 1 -19.68 40.03 -22.20
N PHE A 2 -19.05 40.29 -23.36
CA PHE A 2 -18.19 39.29 -24.05
C PHE A 2 -16.97 38.72 -23.29
N LEU A 3 -16.46 39.37 -22.22
CA LEU A 3 -15.29 38.86 -21.47
C LEU A 3 -15.61 37.69 -20.53
N LEU A 4 -16.87 37.53 -20.09
CA LEU A 4 -17.29 36.47 -19.17
C LEU A 4 -16.97 35.04 -19.66
N PRO A 5 -17.35 34.62 -20.89
CA PRO A 5 -17.03 33.28 -21.40
C PRO A 5 -15.51 33.05 -21.55
N LEU A 6 -14.73 34.07 -21.90
CA LEU A 6 -13.27 33.96 -22.00
C LEU A 6 -12.63 33.72 -20.63
N ILE A 7 -13.08 34.47 -19.61
CA ILE A 7 -12.64 34.29 -18.21
C ILE A 7 -13.02 32.90 -17.70
N PHE A 8 -14.22 32.41 -18.01
CA PHE A 8 -14.68 31.07 -17.62
C PHE A 8 -13.83 29.96 -18.24
N ILE A 9 -13.53 30.02 -19.54
CA ILE A 9 -12.65 29.04 -20.19
C ILE A 9 -11.24 29.10 -19.61
N TYR A 10 -10.72 30.30 -19.34
CA TYR A 10 -9.40 30.48 -18.73
C TYR A 10 -9.31 29.91 -17.31
N THR A 11 -10.31 30.13 -16.44
CA THR A 11 -10.32 29.57 -15.08
C THR A 11 -10.49 28.05 -15.09
N LEU A 12 -11.33 27.51 -15.99
CA LEU A 12 -11.52 26.07 -16.16
C LEU A 12 -10.23 25.39 -16.66
N PHE A 13 -9.56 25.97 -17.66
CA PHE A 13 -8.24 25.50 -18.10
C PHE A 13 -7.19 25.57 -16.99
N LYS A 14 -7.14 26.68 -16.23
CA LYS A 14 -6.19 26.85 -15.11
C LYS A 14 -6.42 25.83 -13.99
N SER A 15 -7.68 25.50 -13.70
CA SER A 15 -8.07 24.42 -12.77
C SER A 15 -7.63 23.06 -13.29
N TYR A 16 -7.97 22.73 -14.55
CA TYR A 16 -7.60 21.46 -15.17
C TYR A 16 -6.07 21.27 -15.23
N ARG A 17 -5.33 22.31 -15.62
CA ARG A 17 -3.85 22.32 -15.62
C ARG A 17 -3.28 22.09 -14.21
N LYS A 18 -3.85 22.70 -13.17
CA LYS A 18 -3.42 22.45 -11.78
C LYS A 18 -3.67 20.99 -11.37
N GLN A 19 -4.82 20.42 -11.73
CA GLN A 19 -5.13 19.01 -11.48
C GLN A 19 -4.18 18.07 -12.23
N ALA A 20 -3.87 18.36 -13.50
CA ALA A 20 -2.94 17.58 -14.31
C ALA A 20 -1.50 17.63 -13.77
N ILE A 21 -1.01 18.81 -13.38
CA ILE A 21 0.31 18.96 -12.73
C ILE A 21 0.36 18.20 -11.41
N ASN A 22 -0.70 18.28 -10.59
CA ASN A 22 -0.79 17.51 -9.35
C ASN A 22 -0.72 16.00 -9.62
N LYS A 23 -1.43 15.49 -10.64
CA LYS A 23 -1.36 14.07 -11.07
C LYS A 23 0.04 13.66 -11.53
N LEU A 24 0.74 14.49 -12.29
CA LEU A 24 2.09 14.21 -12.78
C LEU A 24 3.16 14.27 -11.67
N ASN A 25 2.95 15.09 -10.64
CA ASN A 25 3.87 15.20 -9.50
C ASN A 25 3.73 14.04 -8.49
N ILE A 26 2.73 13.19 -8.63
CA ILE A 26 2.55 11.96 -7.84
C ILE A 26 3.32 10.85 -8.55
N ASN A 27 4.55 10.57 -8.10
CA ASN A 27 5.25 9.39 -8.57
C ASN A 27 4.75 8.13 -7.81
N GLY A 28 5.04 6.93 -8.31
CA GLY A 28 4.58 5.68 -7.68
C GLY A 28 5.30 5.27 -6.39
N GLN A 29 6.05 6.16 -5.74
CA GLN A 29 6.69 5.91 -4.44
C GLN A 29 5.68 6.09 -3.29
N VAL A 30 5.91 5.33 -2.23
CA VAL A 30 5.03 5.20 -1.05
C VAL A 30 4.53 6.56 -0.52
N ILE A 31 5.44 7.51 -0.31
CA ILE A 31 5.18 8.86 0.24
C ILE A 31 4.10 9.62 -0.55
N TYR A 32 4.04 9.44 -1.87
CA TYR A 32 3.07 10.13 -2.72
C TYR A 32 1.69 9.46 -2.68
N ILE A 33 1.63 8.12 -2.58
CA ILE A 33 0.37 7.39 -2.41
C ILE A 33 -0.26 7.75 -1.06
N GLU A 34 0.52 7.75 0.02
CA GLU A 34 0.09 8.23 1.34
C GLU A 34 -0.47 9.65 1.26
N LYS A 35 0.29 10.57 0.65
CA LYS A 35 -0.14 11.96 0.51
C LYS A 35 -1.48 12.07 -0.23
N VAL A 36 -1.66 11.38 -1.35
CA VAL A 36 -2.90 11.44 -2.14
C VAL A 36 -4.09 10.92 -1.35
N LEU A 37 -3.92 9.84 -0.59
CA LEU A 37 -4.98 9.28 0.24
C LEU A 37 -5.38 10.25 1.35
N ASN A 38 -4.42 10.82 2.09
CA ASN A 38 -4.72 11.80 3.15
C ASN A 38 -5.31 13.11 2.57
N ASP A 39 -4.76 13.65 1.49
CA ASP A 39 -5.25 14.86 0.81
C ASP A 39 -6.71 14.67 0.31
N ARG A 40 -7.10 13.45 -0.10
CA ARG A 40 -8.45 13.13 -0.59
C ARG A 40 -9.50 13.11 0.53
N PHE A 41 -9.16 12.61 1.71
CA PHE A 41 -10.06 12.55 2.86
C PHE A 41 -9.87 13.73 3.84
N PHE A 42 -9.08 14.74 3.47
CA PHE A 42 -8.76 15.94 4.28
C PHE A 42 -8.07 15.64 5.62
N LEU A 43 -7.37 14.51 5.72
CA LEU A 43 -6.71 14.03 6.93
C LEU A 43 -5.41 14.82 7.16
N LYS A 44 -5.27 15.43 8.33
CA LYS A 44 -4.13 16.32 8.62
C LYS A 44 -2.95 15.59 9.23
N ASN A 45 -3.18 14.47 9.92
CA ASN A 45 -2.17 13.81 10.75
C ASN A 45 -1.51 12.59 10.08
N ARG A 46 -1.67 12.41 8.75
CA ARG A 46 -1.23 11.21 8.00
C ARG A 46 -1.84 9.90 8.53
N GLU A 47 -3.14 9.96 8.83
CA GLU A 47 -3.92 8.86 9.42
C GLU A 47 -4.00 7.65 8.46
N ILE A 48 -3.88 7.85 7.14
CA ILE A 48 -3.60 6.76 6.21
C ILE A 48 -2.09 6.68 5.96
N TYR A 49 -1.47 5.56 6.33
CA TYR A 49 -0.03 5.35 6.17
C TYR A 49 0.29 3.93 5.70
N ILE A 50 1.43 3.78 5.02
CA ILE A 50 1.86 2.54 4.40
C ILE A 50 3.04 1.97 5.17
N THR A 51 2.94 0.70 5.56
CA THR A 51 4.01 -0.06 6.24
C THR A 51 4.46 -1.20 5.36
N ASP A 52 5.77 -1.41 5.21
CA ASP A 52 6.29 -2.59 4.54
C ASP A 52 5.90 -3.87 5.32
N ILE A 53 5.54 -4.92 4.58
CA ILE A 53 5.26 -6.23 5.18
C ILE A 53 6.60 -6.92 5.38
N ALA A 54 7.00 -7.07 6.64
CA ALA A 54 8.24 -7.75 7.00
C ALA A 54 8.28 -9.15 6.38
N GLY A 55 9.34 -9.44 5.62
CA GLY A 55 9.57 -10.76 5.05
C GLY A 55 9.65 -11.81 6.17
N LYS A 56 8.98 -12.95 5.99
CA LYS A 56 9.02 -14.04 6.97
C LYS A 56 10.33 -14.81 6.88
N GLU A 57 11.41 -14.19 7.36
CA GLU A 57 12.73 -14.83 7.42
C GLU A 57 12.68 -16.05 8.34
N SER A 58 13.16 -17.18 7.84
CA SER A 58 13.19 -18.45 8.56
C SER A 58 14.63 -18.83 8.84
N TYR A 59 15.09 -18.54 10.03
CA TYR A 59 16.41 -18.99 10.51
C TYR A 59 16.37 -20.49 10.86
N LEU A 60 17.53 -21.12 10.72
CA LEU A 60 17.82 -22.48 11.17
C LEU A 60 18.88 -22.38 12.26
N TYR A 61 18.58 -22.95 13.42
CA TYR A 61 19.45 -22.93 14.60
C TYR A 61 20.26 -24.22 14.70
N HIS A 62 21.47 -24.12 15.24
CA HIS A 62 22.28 -25.29 15.58
C HIS A 62 21.74 -25.98 16.83
N ARG A 63 21.85 -27.30 16.91
CA ARG A 63 21.40 -28.10 18.08
C ARG A 63 22.02 -27.63 19.42
N ARG A 64 23.18 -26.97 19.38
CA ARG A 64 23.89 -26.43 20.55
C ARG A 64 23.31 -25.11 21.09
N GLU A 65 22.35 -24.51 20.40
CA GLU A 65 21.74 -23.22 20.77
C GLU A 65 20.45 -23.40 21.62
N GLU A 66 20.14 -24.66 22.00
CA GLU A 66 19.04 -25.10 22.87
C GLU A 66 17.63 -24.57 22.47
N GLN A 67 17.47 -24.14 21.23
CA GLN A 67 16.19 -23.69 20.67
C GLN A 67 15.24 -24.86 20.39
N ILE A 68 13.94 -24.57 20.38
CA ILE A 68 12.87 -25.52 20.03
C ILE A 68 13.17 -26.15 18.65
N PRO A 69 13.31 -27.48 18.54
CA PRO A 69 13.75 -28.12 17.31
C PRO A 69 12.71 -27.95 16.19
N SER A 70 13.11 -27.28 15.12
CA SER A 70 12.28 -27.03 13.93
C SER A 70 12.60 -28.06 12.85
N TYR A 71 11.70 -29.02 12.63
CA TYR A 71 11.89 -30.08 11.63
C TYR A 71 11.58 -29.59 10.21
N LEU A 72 12.43 -30.00 9.27
CA LEU A 72 12.29 -29.73 7.84
C LEU A 72 11.72 -30.93 7.11
N TYR A 73 10.85 -30.69 6.14
CA TYR A 73 10.14 -31.71 5.38
C TYR A 73 10.38 -31.53 3.87
N LYS A 74 10.07 -32.56 3.07
CA LYS A 74 10.11 -32.47 1.60
C LYS A 74 8.84 -31.82 1.06
N ARG A 75 8.93 -31.14 -0.09
CA ARG A 75 7.82 -30.39 -0.72
C ARG A 75 6.57 -31.25 -0.99
N GLY A 76 6.71 -32.57 -1.15
CA GLY A 76 5.61 -33.52 -1.33
C GLY A 76 5.00 -34.11 -0.05
N GLU A 77 5.49 -33.76 1.15
CA GLU A 77 5.09 -34.42 2.41
C GLU A 77 3.88 -33.78 3.12
N GLY A 78 3.21 -32.80 2.50
CA GLY A 78 1.91 -32.27 2.94
C GLY A 78 1.90 -30.77 3.33
N VAL A 79 0.69 -30.22 3.38
CA VAL A 79 0.40 -28.81 3.71
C VAL A 79 0.68 -28.54 5.20
N GLY A 80 1.25 -27.37 5.53
CA GLY A 80 1.48 -26.92 6.92
C GLY A 80 2.84 -27.32 7.53
N LYS A 81 3.66 -28.10 6.81
CA LYS A 81 5.03 -28.44 7.21
C LYS A 81 6.02 -27.32 6.87
N LYS A 82 7.15 -27.23 7.59
CA LYS A 82 8.22 -26.26 7.31
C LYS A 82 9.17 -26.82 6.25
N HIS A 83 9.39 -26.05 5.19
CA HIS A 83 10.26 -26.40 4.06
C HIS A 83 11.40 -25.38 3.95
N ILE A 84 12.53 -25.78 3.36
CA ILE A 84 13.53 -24.80 2.92
C ILE A 84 12.94 -24.03 1.73
N GLN A 85 12.96 -22.71 1.84
CA GLN A 85 12.61 -21.77 0.77
C GLN A 85 13.92 -21.13 0.26
N GLN A 86 14.05 -20.96 -1.06
CA GLN A 86 15.15 -20.19 -1.61
C GLN A 86 15.02 -18.71 -1.24
N ARG A 87 16.13 -17.97 -1.27
CA ARG A 87 16.14 -16.52 -1.01
C ARG A 87 15.32 -15.80 -2.08
N GLY A 88 14.10 -15.40 -1.74
CA GLY A 88 13.12 -14.83 -2.66
C GLY A 88 11.82 -15.65 -2.82
N GLU A 89 11.79 -16.93 -2.41
CA GLU A 89 10.56 -17.75 -2.30
C GLU A 89 9.73 -17.41 -1.03
N GLY A 90 9.87 -16.20 -0.50
CA GLY A 90 9.03 -15.73 0.60
C GLY A 90 7.58 -15.57 0.12
N ASN A 91 6.61 -16.07 0.87
CA ASN A 91 5.20 -15.79 0.62
C ASN A 91 4.90 -14.31 0.94
N TYR A 92 5.11 -13.43 -0.04
CA TYR A 92 4.66 -12.04 0.02
C TYR A 92 3.13 -12.01 -0.05
N SER A 93 2.48 -12.02 1.12
CA SER A 93 1.02 -11.77 1.22
C SER A 93 0.63 -10.40 0.65
N GLY A 94 1.59 -9.49 0.59
CA GLY A 94 1.64 -8.27 -0.19
C GLY A 94 3.08 -7.74 -0.15
N ASN A 95 3.41 -6.74 -0.96
CA ASN A 95 4.70 -6.04 -0.82
C ASN A 95 4.62 -4.97 0.28
N TYR A 96 3.45 -4.36 0.47
CA TYR A 96 3.20 -3.39 1.52
C TYR A 96 1.77 -3.50 2.07
N MET A 97 1.55 -2.95 3.26
CA MET A 97 0.28 -2.89 3.96
C MET A 97 -0.17 -1.43 4.05
N VAL A 98 -1.42 -1.15 3.68
CA VAL A 98 -2.03 0.18 3.83
C VAL A 98 -2.91 0.17 5.07
N ASN A 99 -2.57 1.00 6.05
CA ASN A 99 -3.31 1.13 7.29
C ASN A 99 -4.37 2.22 7.11
N ILE A 100 -5.63 1.89 7.39
CA ILE A 100 -6.80 2.75 7.21
C ILE A 100 -7.53 2.86 8.55
N PRO A 101 -7.89 4.06 9.03
CA PRO A 101 -8.64 4.20 10.27
C PRO A 101 -10.09 3.71 10.12
N SER A 102 -10.67 3.20 11.20
CA SER A 102 -12.02 2.60 11.24
C SER A 102 -13.13 3.48 10.65
N PHE A 103 -13.06 4.80 10.82
CA PHE A 103 -14.04 5.75 10.29
C PHE A 103 -14.05 5.86 8.75
N LEU A 104 -13.02 5.35 8.05
CA LEU A 104 -12.95 5.28 6.59
C LEU A 104 -13.30 3.90 6.01
N SER A 105 -13.72 2.94 6.85
CA SER A 105 -14.17 1.61 6.40
C SER A 105 -15.26 1.67 5.31
N THR A 106 -16.22 2.60 5.41
CA THR A 106 -17.26 2.82 4.39
C THR A 106 -16.70 3.22 3.02
N TYR A 107 -15.50 3.80 2.97
CA TYR A 107 -14.83 4.27 1.75
C TYR A 107 -13.76 3.28 1.23
N GLU A 108 -13.69 2.05 1.76
CA GLU A 108 -12.68 1.06 1.39
C GLU A 108 -12.58 0.84 -0.14
N ASN A 109 -13.72 0.80 -0.85
CA ASN A 109 -13.76 0.64 -2.30
C ASN A 109 -13.18 1.86 -3.06
N GLU A 110 -13.39 3.07 -2.56
CA GLU A 110 -12.80 4.29 -3.14
C GLU A 110 -11.29 4.33 -2.89
N ILE A 111 -10.85 3.90 -1.70
CA ILE A 111 -9.44 3.75 -1.35
C ILE A 111 -8.75 2.72 -2.24
N LYS A 112 -9.36 1.54 -2.47
CA LYS A 112 -8.86 0.52 -3.42
C LYS A 112 -8.67 1.10 -4.82
N ASN A 113 -9.69 1.76 -5.36
CA ASN A 113 -9.63 2.37 -6.69
C ASN A 113 -8.52 3.44 -6.81
N LEU A 114 -8.28 4.22 -5.76
CA LEU A 114 -7.19 5.19 -5.72
C LEU A 114 -5.82 4.52 -5.63
N ILE A 115 -5.67 3.47 -4.81
CA ILE A 115 -4.43 2.70 -4.71
C ILE A 115 -4.12 2.08 -6.06
N ASP A 116 -5.04 1.33 -6.68
CA ASP A 116 -4.79 0.65 -7.96
C ASP A 116 -4.53 1.61 -9.14
N TYR A 117 -4.92 2.89 -9.06
CA TYR A 117 -4.56 3.91 -10.04
C TYR A 117 -3.12 4.43 -9.90
N TYR A 118 -2.59 4.59 -8.68
CA TYR A 118 -1.25 5.16 -8.43
C TYR A 118 -0.17 4.12 -8.12
N LYS A 119 -0.56 2.89 -7.81
CA LYS A 119 0.30 1.74 -7.52
C LYS A 119 1.18 1.36 -8.72
N PRO A 120 2.49 1.16 -8.54
CA PRO A 120 3.35 0.65 -9.60
C PRO A 120 2.92 -0.73 -10.09
N ALA A 121 3.07 -0.99 -11.40
CA ALA A 121 2.81 -2.31 -11.98
C ALA A 121 3.59 -3.41 -11.23
N GLY A 122 2.95 -4.56 -11.02
CA GLY A 122 3.51 -5.68 -10.24
C GLY A 122 3.21 -5.64 -8.74
N ARG A 123 3.05 -4.46 -8.12
CA ARG A 123 2.60 -4.29 -6.71
C ARG A 123 3.25 -5.27 -5.71
N THR A 124 2.53 -5.88 -4.76
CA THR A 124 1.08 -5.87 -4.42
C THR A 124 0.78 -5.24 -3.03
N TYR A 125 -0.49 -5.17 -2.59
CA TYR A 125 -0.88 -4.57 -1.29
C TYR A 125 -1.89 -5.38 -0.48
N VAL A 126 -1.87 -5.20 0.85
CA VAL A 126 -2.89 -5.66 1.80
C VAL A 126 -3.50 -4.44 2.50
N LEU A 127 -4.82 -4.42 2.70
CA LEU A 127 -5.47 -3.42 3.54
C LEU A 127 -5.56 -3.90 4.99
N LYS A 128 -5.27 -3.02 5.94
CA LYS A 128 -5.51 -3.24 7.36
C LYS A 128 -6.32 -2.09 7.92
N ILE A 129 -7.52 -2.40 8.40
CA ILE A 129 -8.32 -1.44 9.17
C ILE A 129 -7.80 -1.46 10.61
N TYR A 130 -7.58 -0.30 11.21
CA TYR A 130 -7.23 -0.14 12.62
C TYR A 130 -8.29 0.69 13.35
N GLU A 131 -8.53 0.39 14.62
CA GLU A 131 -9.43 1.19 15.45
C GLU A 131 -8.78 2.55 15.72
N TYR A 132 -9.50 3.61 15.41
CA TYR A 132 -9.09 4.99 15.64
C TYR A 132 -9.74 5.47 16.95
N GLU A 133 -8.93 5.87 17.92
CA GLU A 133 -9.34 6.43 19.23
C GLU A 133 -9.83 7.88 19.12
#